data_AF-A0A5C7JB16-F1
#
_entry.id   AF-A0A5C7JB16-F1
#
_cell.length_a   1.000
_cell.length_b   1.000
_cell.length_c   1.000
_cell.angle_alpha   90.00
_cell.angle_beta   90.00
_cell.angle_gamma   90.00
#
_symmetry.space_group_name_H-M   'P 1'
#
loop_
_entity.id
_entity.type
_entity.pdbx_description
1 polymer ?
#
loop_
_entity_poly.entity_id
_entity_poly.type
_entity_poly.pdbx_seq_one_letter_code
_entity_poly.pdbx_strand_id
1 'polypeptide(L)'
;MSELLEPSPLILDGITKPTFFRTTAGSIHRYHGREISPVLSAQPRDIYTPDIQRVKVLDATEDEVLDSLASVALVIGNRMDRMGVVSKDASKNEVDERKDYLDNLATGVLMRRFRDARYGINFTDSEGIQDQLLGANIKVMLGYQGANADLRSGVVDPLECTRLAAHGSNISEGQPPKPGVKAFIAFAANGAFKELPKDAGKYWEILAAPDVGGLDVRKDPLINIHRVITAKGIRPQDLRVVTLDRPDRTAMHMQDARALGVDLRPMEAGDFFAALMSGGKGADGKYQMVVGSGGGPEKLAAAAAMSASGEGFMQVTKYTPNREEMWGNEVYGHRDLVSASADTIGVVVVHITDDPFIPELKGVRPGSDLVHATIADHRGIRHVTTQGKIIGK
;
A
#
# COMPACT_ATOMS: atom_id res chain seq x y z
N MET A 1 44.99 42.03 -14.27
CA MET A 1 44.65 43.36 -14.83
C MET A 1 43.69 43.15 -15.99
N SER A 2 42.77 44.11 -16.18
CA SER A 2 41.57 44.11 -17.05
C SER A 2 40.43 43.23 -16.53
N GLU A 3 39.63 43.70 -15.58
CA GLU A 3 38.55 44.73 -15.66
C GLU A 3 37.36 44.28 -16.50
N LEU A 4 36.30 43.96 -15.74
CA LEU A 4 34.93 43.73 -16.13
C LEU A 4 34.30 45.03 -16.67
N LEU A 5 33.57 44.93 -17.77
CA LEU A 5 32.52 45.86 -18.15
C LEU A 5 31.21 45.06 -18.29
N GLU A 6 30.22 45.51 -17.53
CA GLU A 6 28.86 44.97 -17.41
C GLU A 6 28.02 45.12 -18.70
N PRO A 7 26.94 44.34 -18.80
CA PRO A 7 25.65 44.87 -19.22
C PRO A 7 24.60 44.82 -18.10
N SER A 8 23.84 45.90 -18.02
CA SER A 8 22.82 46.28 -17.03
C SER A 8 21.59 45.33 -16.92
N PRO A 9 20.77 45.48 -15.86
CA PRO A 9 19.93 44.41 -15.30
C PRO A 9 18.49 44.41 -15.82
N LEU A 10 17.83 43.26 -15.74
CA LEU A 10 16.37 43.18 -15.59
C LEU A 10 16.04 42.46 -14.27
N ILE A 11 15.31 43.20 -13.45
CA ILE A 11 14.89 42.93 -12.07
C ILE A 11 13.82 41.85 -12.02
N LEU A 12 13.84 41.01 -10.98
CA LEU A 12 12.63 40.68 -10.21
C LEU A 12 13.03 40.19 -8.81
N ASP A 13 12.76 41.07 -7.85
CA ASP A 13 13.02 40.95 -6.42
C ASP A 13 12.23 39.83 -5.73
N GLY A 14 12.86 39.26 -4.70
CA GLY A 14 12.21 39.24 -3.38
C GLY A 14 11.64 37.90 -2.91
N ILE A 15 12.49 37.04 -2.35
CA ILE A 15 12.08 36.07 -1.33
C ILE A 15 12.79 36.45 -0.02
N THR A 16 12.03 36.96 0.95
CA THR A 16 12.41 36.90 2.36
C THR A 16 11.24 36.43 3.24
N LYS A 17 11.61 35.68 4.27
CA LYS A 17 10.87 34.65 5.04
C LYS A 17 9.60 35.16 5.76
N PRO A 18 8.61 34.29 6.05
CA PRO A 18 7.46 34.65 6.87
C PRO A 18 7.75 34.48 8.38
N THR A 19 7.36 35.50 9.15
CA THR A 19 7.22 35.48 10.60
C THR A 19 5.75 35.22 10.94
N PHE A 20 5.45 34.24 11.79
CA PHE A 20 4.09 33.87 12.18
C PHE A 20 3.49 34.83 13.22
N PHE A 21 2.24 35.25 13.00
CA PHE A 21 1.39 35.74 14.10
C PHE A 21 -0.05 35.21 13.97
N ARG A 22 -0.61 34.89 15.15
CA ARG A 22 -1.90 34.25 15.41
C ARG A 22 -3.02 35.29 15.38
N THR A 23 -4.13 35.01 14.70
CA THR A 23 -5.30 35.91 14.69
C THR A 23 -6.53 35.28 15.35
N THR A 24 -7.19 36.08 16.17
CA THR A 24 -8.53 35.89 16.73
C THR A 24 -9.58 36.28 15.67
N ALA A 25 -10.74 35.64 15.73
CA ALA A 25 -11.77 35.62 14.70
C ALA A 25 -12.37 37.00 14.33
N GLY A 26 -12.65 37.17 13.04
CA GLY A 26 -13.76 38.00 12.56
C GLY A 26 -13.43 39.40 12.03
N SER A 27 -12.76 39.51 10.88
CA SER A 27 -12.94 40.66 9.95
C SER A 27 -12.26 40.42 8.59
N ILE A 28 -12.97 40.72 7.51
CA ILE A 28 -12.56 40.56 6.10
C ILE A 28 -11.79 41.80 5.64
N HIS A 29 -10.63 41.63 5.00
CA HIS A 29 -9.92 42.71 4.29
C HIS A 29 -9.70 42.36 2.80
N ARG A 30 -9.95 43.34 1.91
CA ARG A 30 -9.77 43.26 0.45
C ARG A 30 -8.36 43.72 0.03
N TYR A 31 -7.71 43.00 -0.88
CA TYR A 31 -6.45 43.37 -1.52
C TYR A 31 -6.55 43.22 -3.05
N HIS A 32 -6.15 44.25 -3.82
CA HIS A 32 -6.17 44.31 -5.29
C HIS A 32 -7.49 43.95 -6.01
N GLY A 33 -8.63 44.45 -5.53
CA GLY A 33 -9.86 44.50 -6.35
C GLY A 33 -10.45 43.14 -6.77
N ARG A 34 -9.97 42.02 -6.24
CA ARG A 34 -10.62 40.71 -6.36
C ARG A 34 -11.12 40.27 -4.98
N GLU A 35 -12.38 39.88 -4.96
CA GLU A 35 -13.04 39.30 -3.80
C GLU A 35 -12.49 37.88 -3.60
N ILE A 36 -11.74 37.66 -2.53
CA ILE A 36 -11.29 36.33 -2.11
C ILE A 36 -12.31 35.87 -1.06
N SER A 37 -13.20 34.96 -1.45
CA SER A 37 -14.12 34.31 -0.51
C SER A 37 -13.31 33.55 0.55
N PRO A 38 -13.74 33.58 1.82
CA PRO A 38 -13.13 32.75 2.85
C PRO A 38 -13.34 31.28 2.48
N VAL A 39 -12.29 30.46 2.59
CA VAL A 39 -12.40 29.00 2.61
C VAL A 39 -13.17 28.62 3.86
N LEU A 40 -14.49 28.63 3.73
CA LEU A 40 -15.46 28.12 4.67
C LEU A 40 -15.56 26.62 4.46
N SER A 41 -15.34 25.88 5.56
CA SER A 41 -15.87 24.54 5.87
C SER A 41 -15.94 23.52 4.74
N ALA A 42 -15.18 22.43 4.91
CA ALA A 42 -15.34 21.19 4.15
C ALA A 42 -16.82 20.89 3.86
N GLN A 43 -17.17 21.01 2.58
CA GLN A 43 -18.48 20.64 2.04
C GLN A 43 -18.60 19.10 2.03
N PRO A 44 -19.81 18.55 2.15
CA PRO A 44 -20.05 17.11 2.11
C PRO A 44 -19.53 16.55 0.78
N ARG A 45 -18.64 15.53 0.85
CA ARG A 45 -18.04 14.76 -0.26
C ARG A 45 -18.48 15.26 -1.64
N ASP A 46 -17.66 16.10 -2.27
CA ASP A 46 -17.83 16.42 -3.69
C ASP A 46 -18.05 15.11 -4.44
N ILE A 47 -19.20 14.99 -5.10
CA ILE A 47 -19.53 13.84 -5.94
C ILE A 47 -18.56 13.92 -7.12
N TYR A 48 -17.43 13.24 -6.96
CA TYR A 48 -16.39 13.13 -7.95
C TYR A 48 -16.99 12.49 -9.22
N THR A 49 -17.04 13.25 -10.32
CA THR A 49 -17.45 12.73 -11.62
C THR A 49 -16.21 12.47 -12.45
N PRO A 50 -15.88 11.21 -12.75
CA PRO A 50 -14.65 10.85 -13.45
C PRO A 50 -14.71 11.22 -14.94
N ASP A 51 -13.54 11.42 -15.55
CA ASP A 51 -13.44 11.61 -17.01
C ASP A 51 -13.52 10.26 -17.72
N ILE A 52 -14.45 10.13 -18.66
CA ILE A 52 -14.73 8.88 -19.38
C ILE A 52 -13.48 8.32 -20.08
N GLN A 53 -12.59 9.17 -20.60
CA GLN A 53 -11.37 8.69 -21.25
C GLN A 53 -10.38 8.13 -20.22
N ARG A 54 -10.19 8.84 -19.10
CA ARG A 54 -9.32 8.37 -18.01
C ARG A 54 -9.78 7.03 -17.45
N VAL A 55 -11.09 6.87 -17.25
CA VAL A 55 -11.71 5.62 -16.78
C VAL A 55 -11.45 4.47 -17.74
N LYS A 56 -11.60 4.68 -19.06
CA LYS A 56 -11.34 3.63 -20.05
C LYS A 56 -9.89 3.16 -20.04
N VAL A 57 -8.94 4.08 -19.92
CA VAL A 57 -7.51 3.73 -19.83
C VAL A 57 -7.22 3.05 -18.49
N LEU A 58 -7.86 3.46 -17.40
CA LEU A 58 -7.77 2.78 -16.10
C LEU A 58 -8.27 1.35 -16.20
N ASP A 59 -9.50 1.13 -16.67
CA ASP A 59 -10.11 -0.19 -16.81
C ASP A 59 -9.25 -1.13 -17.68
N ALA A 60 -8.77 -0.66 -18.83
CA ALA A 60 -7.89 -1.46 -19.69
C ALA A 60 -6.56 -1.82 -19.01
N THR A 61 -6.01 -0.91 -18.19
CA THR A 61 -4.79 -1.18 -17.42
C THR A 61 -5.09 -2.19 -16.30
N GLU A 62 -6.21 -2.03 -15.57
CA GLU A 62 -6.63 -2.93 -14.51
C GLU A 62 -6.79 -4.37 -15.01
N ASP A 63 -7.43 -4.57 -16.16
CA ASP A 63 -7.67 -5.89 -16.74
C ASP A 63 -6.36 -6.61 -17.10
N GLU A 64 -5.41 -5.92 -17.73
CA GLU A 64 -4.12 -6.53 -18.10
C GLU A 64 -3.19 -6.73 -16.89
N VAL A 65 -3.23 -5.84 -15.91
CA VAL A 65 -2.55 -6.01 -14.62
C VAL A 65 -3.13 -7.23 -13.88
N LEU A 66 -4.45 -7.37 -13.85
CA LEU A 66 -5.13 -8.51 -13.24
C LEU A 66 -4.74 -9.82 -13.90
N ASP A 67 -4.72 -9.90 -15.23
CA ASP A 67 -4.30 -11.11 -15.95
C ASP A 67 -2.82 -11.46 -15.68
N SER A 68 -1.96 -10.43 -15.59
CA SER A 68 -0.55 -10.59 -15.28
C SER A 68 -0.33 -11.13 -13.86
N LEU A 69 -1.01 -10.56 -12.87
CA LEU A 69 -0.95 -11.02 -11.49
C LEU A 69 -1.63 -12.38 -11.30
N ALA A 70 -2.71 -12.67 -12.01
CA ALA A 70 -3.35 -13.99 -11.97
C ALA A 70 -2.37 -15.08 -12.42
N SER A 71 -1.54 -14.79 -13.43
CA SER A 71 -0.45 -15.69 -13.86
C SER A 71 0.56 -15.94 -12.73
N VAL A 72 0.94 -14.88 -11.99
CA VAL A 72 1.82 -14.99 -10.80
C VAL A 72 1.17 -15.89 -9.75
N ALA A 73 -0.08 -15.62 -9.37
CA ALA A 73 -0.78 -16.38 -8.34
C ALA A 73 -0.86 -17.86 -8.68
N LEU A 74 -1.22 -18.21 -9.93
CA LEU A 74 -1.28 -19.60 -10.37
C LEU A 74 0.10 -20.28 -10.34
N VAL A 75 1.15 -19.62 -10.82
CA VAL A 75 2.50 -20.21 -10.82
C VAL A 75 2.99 -20.41 -9.40
N ILE A 76 2.84 -19.42 -8.52
CA ILE A 76 3.33 -19.47 -7.14
C ILE A 76 2.51 -20.45 -6.31
N GLY A 77 1.18 -20.39 -6.36
CA GLY A 77 0.32 -21.31 -5.59
C GLY A 77 0.58 -22.77 -5.94
N ASN A 78 0.69 -23.10 -7.24
CA ASN A 78 1.05 -24.45 -7.67
C ASN A 78 2.49 -24.83 -7.30
N ARG A 79 3.43 -23.86 -7.30
CA ARG A 79 4.81 -24.13 -6.90
C ARG A 79 4.93 -24.40 -5.40
N MET A 80 4.24 -23.63 -4.56
CA MET A 80 4.19 -23.82 -3.11
C MET A 80 3.67 -25.21 -2.75
N ASP A 81 2.62 -25.68 -3.44
CA ASP A 81 2.06 -27.01 -3.23
C ASP A 81 3.04 -28.13 -3.65
N ARG A 82 3.71 -27.99 -4.79
CA ARG A 82 4.71 -28.98 -5.25
C ARG A 82 5.97 -29.03 -4.39
N MET A 83 6.34 -27.93 -3.75
CA MET A 83 7.51 -27.87 -2.87
C MET A 83 7.24 -28.51 -1.50
N GLY A 84 5.97 -28.79 -1.18
CA GLY A 84 5.57 -29.33 0.11
C GLY A 84 5.78 -28.34 1.27
N VAL A 85 5.32 -28.75 2.44
CA VAL A 85 5.47 -27.97 3.67
C VAL A 85 6.92 -28.03 4.16
N VAL A 86 7.45 -26.89 4.60
CA VAL A 86 8.78 -26.84 5.24
C VAL A 86 8.70 -27.44 6.65
N SER A 87 9.72 -28.21 7.05
CA SER A 87 9.77 -28.79 8.40
C SER A 87 9.79 -27.70 9.48
N LYS A 88 9.22 -27.98 10.66
CA LYS A 88 9.35 -27.08 11.82
C LYS A 88 10.80 -26.90 12.29
N ASP A 89 11.65 -27.89 12.00
CA ASP A 89 13.07 -27.88 12.33
C ASP A 89 13.94 -27.33 11.17
N ALA A 90 13.31 -26.79 10.12
CA ALA A 90 14.01 -26.22 8.97
C ALA A 90 14.94 -25.08 9.42
N SER A 91 16.14 -25.06 8.86
CA SER A 91 17.09 -23.99 9.14
C SER A 91 16.60 -22.65 8.59
N LYS A 92 17.07 -21.55 9.17
CA LYS A 92 16.79 -20.21 8.62
C LYS A 92 17.21 -20.10 7.14
N ASN A 93 18.35 -20.69 6.78
CA ASN A 93 18.86 -20.65 5.41
C ASN A 93 17.92 -21.39 4.45
N GLU A 94 17.38 -22.55 4.83
CA GLU A 94 16.43 -23.29 4.01
C GLU A 94 15.14 -22.46 3.74
N VAL A 95 14.63 -21.78 4.78
CA VAL A 95 13.48 -20.89 4.64
C VAL A 95 13.82 -19.69 3.75
N ASP A 96 14.99 -19.09 3.93
CA ASP A 96 15.45 -17.94 3.14
C ASP A 96 15.66 -18.33 1.67
N GLU A 97 16.23 -19.49 1.36
CA GLU A 97 16.39 -19.99 -0.01
C GLU A 97 15.03 -20.23 -0.70
N ARG A 98 14.06 -20.83 0.00
CA ARG A 98 12.70 -21.02 -0.52
C ARG A 98 12.00 -19.68 -0.77
N LYS A 99 12.14 -18.75 0.17
CA LYS A 99 11.61 -17.38 0.09
C LYS A 99 12.14 -16.67 -1.15
N ASP A 100 13.46 -16.64 -1.31
CA ASP A 100 14.14 -15.98 -2.43
C ASP A 100 13.78 -16.66 -3.77
N TYR A 101 13.69 -17.99 -3.80
CA TYR A 101 13.27 -18.73 -5.00
C TYR A 101 11.84 -18.37 -5.45
N LEU A 102 10.87 -18.36 -4.53
CA LEU A 102 9.48 -18.04 -4.85
C LEU A 102 9.31 -16.59 -5.30
N ASP A 103 10.00 -15.65 -4.64
CA ASP A 103 9.98 -14.22 -4.98
C ASP A 103 10.61 -13.95 -6.37
N ASN A 104 11.74 -14.59 -6.66
CA ASN A 104 12.38 -14.56 -7.98
C ASN A 104 11.47 -15.16 -9.06
N LEU A 105 10.78 -16.27 -8.76
CA LEU A 105 9.86 -16.90 -9.68
C LEU A 105 8.67 -15.97 -9.98
N ALA A 106 8.11 -15.33 -8.96
CA ALA A 106 6.99 -14.40 -9.10
C ALA A 106 7.39 -13.21 -9.98
N THR A 107 8.56 -12.63 -9.69
CA THR A 107 9.15 -11.54 -10.48
C THR A 107 9.36 -11.95 -11.93
N GLY A 108 9.97 -13.13 -12.17
CA GLY A 108 10.23 -13.61 -13.53
C GLY A 108 8.96 -13.90 -14.33
N VAL A 109 7.87 -14.35 -13.68
CA VAL A 109 6.55 -14.46 -14.33
C VAL A 109 6.05 -13.09 -14.73
N LEU A 110 6.09 -12.13 -13.81
CA LEU A 110 5.59 -10.78 -14.06
C LEU A 110 6.36 -10.07 -15.17
N MET A 111 7.70 -10.16 -15.18
CA MET A 111 8.54 -9.63 -16.26
C MET A 111 8.18 -10.22 -17.62
N ARG A 112 7.88 -11.53 -17.70
CA ARG A 112 7.42 -12.15 -18.95
C ARG A 112 6.06 -11.60 -19.38
N ARG A 113 5.13 -11.42 -18.43
CA ARG A 113 3.81 -10.83 -18.70
C ARG A 113 3.90 -9.42 -19.25
N PHE A 114 4.82 -8.60 -18.74
CA PHE A 114 5.03 -7.23 -19.21
C PHE A 114 5.64 -7.14 -20.63
N ARG A 115 6.29 -8.18 -21.16
CA ARG A 115 6.84 -8.12 -22.54
C ARG A 115 5.77 -7.95 -23.61
N ASP A 116 4.60 -8.55 -23.37
CA ASP A 116 3.47 -8.54 -24.30
C ASP A 116 2.34 -7.59 -23.85
N ALA A 117 2.56 -6.86 -22.75
CA ALA A 117 1.59 -5.92 -22.20
C ALA A 117 1.41 -4.73 -23.14
N ARG A 118 0.15 -4.32 -23.37
CA ARG A 118 -0.17 -3.16 -24.22
C ARG A 118 -0.05 -1.83 -23.47
N TYR A 119 0.07 -1.90 -22.15
CA TYR A 119 0.27 -0.76 -21.24
C TYR A 119 1.72 -0.69 -20.76
N GLY A 120 2.11 0.49 -20.26
CA GLY A 120 3.44 0.75 -19.73
C GLY A 120 3.37 1.26 -18.29
N ILE A 121 4.13 0.65 -17.37
CA ILE A 121 4.28 1.15 -16.01
C ILE A 121 5.76 1.42 -15.74
N ASN A 122 6.05 2.64 -15.32
CA ASN A 122 7.31 3.00 -14.69
C ASN A 122 7.22 2.70 -13.19
N PHE A 123 7.78 1.57 -12.77
CA PHE A 123 7.81 1.20 -11.36
C PHE A 123 8.83 2.05 -10.60
N THR A 124 8.34 2.89 -9.69
CA THR A 124 9.16 3.81 -8.89
C THR A 124 9.65 3.16 -7.60
N ASP A 125 8.95 2.13 -7.12
CA ASP A 125 9.40 1.29 -6.02
C ASP A 125 8.91 -0.15 -6.19
N SER A 126 9.61 -1.09 -5.57
CA SER A 126 9.33 -2.53 -5.63
C SER A 126 9.92 -3.23 -4.42
N GLU A 127 9.21 -4.20 -3.84
CA GLU A 127 9.87 -5.33 -3.17
C GLU A 127 10.06 -6.43 -4.24
N GLY A 128 11.09 -7.27 -4.14
CA GLY A 128 11.43 -8.28 -5.15
C GLY A 128 12.76 -8.08 -5.89
N ILE A 129 13.55 -9.17 -5.93
CA ILE A 129 14.94 -9.34 -6.41
C ILE A 129 15.97 -8.33 -5.87
N GLN A 130 17.03 -8.93 -5.29
CA GLN A 130 18.39 -8.43 -5.24
C GLN A 130 19.20 -9.31 -6.20
N ASP A 131 19.53 -8.85 -7.41
CA ASP A 131 20.27 -9.70 -8.35
C ASP A 131 21.72 -9.93 -7.85
N GLN A 132 21.98 -11.07 -7.21
CA GLN A 132 23.32 -11.40 -6.73
C GLN A 132 24.33 -11.68 -7.87
N LEU A 133 23.89 -11.88 -9.13
CA LEU A 133 24.78 -12.21 -10.27
C LEU A 133 25.81 -11.12 -10.58
N LEU A 134 25.54 -9.87 -10.18
CA LEU A 134 26.45 -8.73 -10.38
C LEU A 134 27.09 -8.24 -9.07
N GLY A 135 26.88 -8.94 -7.95
CA GLY A 135 27.36 -8.50 -6.63
C GLY A 135 26.66 -7.24 -6.08
N ALA A 136 25.53 -6.83 -6.66
CA ALA A 136 24.76 -5.66 -6.27
C ALA A 136 23.26 -5.97 -6.16
N ASN A 137 22.60 -5.46 -5.13
CA ASN A 137 21.17 -5.66 -4.88
C ASN A 137 20.28 -4.91 -5.91
N ILE A 138 20.10 -5.46 -7.12
CA ILE A 138 19.30 -4.83 -8.19
C ILE A 138 17.83 -5.26 -8.10
N LYS A 139 16.93 -4.28 -7.87
CA LYS A 139 15.47 -4.45 -7.99
C LYS A 139 15.04 -4.41 -9.45
N VAL A 140 14.94 -5.59 -10.09
CA VAL A 140 14.78 -5.71 -11.56
C VAL A 140 13.45 -5.20 -12.13
N MET A 141 12.44 -5.06 -11.27
CA MET A 141 11.15 -4.52 -11.68
C MET A 141 11.15 -3.00 -11.79
N LEU A 142 12.12 -2.30 -11.16
CA LEU A 142 12.17 -0.84 -11.21
C LEU A 142 12.38 -0.32 -12.63
N GLY A 143 11.87 0.89 -12.85
CA GLY A 143 11.88 1.52 -14.14
C GLY A 143 10.74 1.02 -15.03
N TYR A 144 10.93 1.23 -16.33
CA TYR A 144 9.88 1.11 -17.30
C TYR A 144 9.66 -0.34 -17.76
N GLN A 145 8.42 -0.84 -17.64
CA GLN A 145 7.96 -2.16 -18.08
C GLN A 145 6.75 -2.01 -19.01
N GLY A 146 6.64 -2.85 -20.05
CA GLY A 146 5.50 -2.83 -20.98
C GLY A 146 5.61 -1.88 -22.18
N ALA A 147 4.51 -1.63 -22.89
CA ALA A 147 4.47 -0.83 -24.12
C ALA A 147 4.28 0.68 -23.86
N ASN A 148 5.02 1.53 -24.58
CA ASN A 148 5.17 2.98 -24.29
C ASN A 148 3.96 3.85 -24.66
N ALA A 149 2.78 3.25 -24.79
CA ALA A 149 1.58 3.92 -25.32
C ALA A 149 0.83 4.71 -24.23
N ASP A 150 0.89 4.28 -22.96
CA ASP A 150 0.14 4.86 -21.84
C ASP A 150 1.01 4.90 -20.57
N LEU A 151 2.00 5.79 -20.54
CA LEU A 151 2.96 5.91 -19.44
C LEU A 151 2.26 6.18 -18.10
N ARG A 152 2.36 5.22 -17.19
CA ARG A 152 1.92 5.31 -15.79
C ARG A 152 3.10 5.19 -14.85
N SER A 153 2.91 5.61 -13.60
CA SER A 153 3.82 5.24 -12.51
C SER A 153 3.17 4.20 -11.64
N GLY A 154 3.97 3.36 -10.99
CA GLY A 154 3.44 2.34 -10.09
C GLY A 154 4.43 1.85 -9.06
N VAL A 155 3.90 1.05 -8.14
CA VAL A 155 4.68 0.24 -7.21
C VAL A 155 4.19 -1.20 -7.29
N VAL A 156 5.09 -2.14 -7.05
CA VAL A 156 4.81 -3.57 -7.21
C VAL A 156 5.43 -4.38 -6.09
N ASP A 157 4.69 -5.39 -5.65
CA ASP A 157 5.26 -6.51 -4.90
C ASP A 157 4.84 -7.81 -5.57
N PRO A 158 5.77 -8.47 -6.30
CA PRO A 158 5.48 -9.72 -6.98
C PRO A 158 5.11 -10.85 -6.01
N LEU A 159 5.57 -10.80 -4.75
CA LEU A 159 5.25 -11.79 -3.74
C LEU A 159 5.27 -11.17 -2.34
N GLU A 160 4.14 -10.59 -1.94
CA GLU A 160 3.97 -10.09 -0.58
C GLU A 160 3.83 -11.28 0.41
N CYS A 161 4.41 -11.11 1.59
CA CYS A 161 4.52 -12.13 2.64
C CYS A 161 5.38 -13.33 2.25
N THR A 162 6.52 -13.11 1.59
CA THR A 162 7.45 -14.16 1.14
C THR A 162 7.79 -15.22 2.21
N ARG A 163 7.91 -14.85 3.49
CA ARG A 163 8.13 -15.82 4.58
C ARG A 163 6.97 -16.79 4.78
N LEU A 164 5.72 -16.30 4.67
CA LEU A 164 4.54 -17.16 4.73
C LEU A 164 4.52 -18.11 3.52
N ALA A 165 4.91 -17.61 2.35
CA ALA A 165 5.01 -18.41 1.12
C ALA A 165 6.05 -19.52 1.24
N ALA A 166 7.20 -19.24 1.86
CA ALA A 166 8.31 -20.19 2.02
C ALA A 166 7.95 -21.44 2.84
N HIS A 167 6.96 -21.33 3.74
CA HIS A 167 6.45 -22.48 4.48
C HIS A 167 5.73 -23.51 3.60
N GLY A 168 5.31 -23.12 2.39
CA GLY A 168 4.70 -24.02 1.41
C GLY A 168 3.33 -24.56 1.82
N SER A 169 2.88 -25.58 1.10
CA SER A 169 1.66 -26.34 1.40
C SER A 169 1.75 -27.76 0.85
N ASN A 170 0.83 -28.61 1.28
CA ASN A 170 0.47 -29.85 0.60
C ASN A 170 -1.04 -30.03 0.75
N ILE A 171 -1.79 -29.36 -0.13
CA ILE A 171 -3.25 -29.28 -0.03
C ILE A 171 -3.87 -30.68 -0.23
N SER A 172 -3.29 -31.50 -1.10
CA SER A 172 -3.73 -32.88 -1.33
C SER A 172 -3.63 -33.78 -0.08
N GLU A 173 -2.70 -33.50 0.83
CA GLU A 173 -2.52 -34.25 2.08
C GLU A 173 -3.11 -33.53 3.31
N GLY A 174 -3.96 -32.51 3.09
CA GLY A 174 -4.65 -31.80 4.18
C GLY A 174 -3.77 -30.81 4.94
N GLN A 175 -2.64 -30.39 4.37
CA GLN A 175 -1.76 -29.37 4.92
C GLN A 175 -1.90 -28.05 4.14
N PRO A 176 -2.86 -27.17 4.51
CA PRO A 176 -3.06 -25.91 3.80
C PRO A 176 -1.88 -24.94 4.03
N PRO A 177 -1.63 -24.01 3.08
CA PRO A 177 -0.62 -22.98 3.26
C PRO A 177 -0.97 -22.03 4.40
N LYS A 178 0.04 -21.32 4.93
CA LYS A 178 -0.21 -20.15 5.79
C LYS A 178 -1.05 -19.10 5.01
N PRO A 179 -2.11 -18.52 5.61
CA PRO A 179 -2.93 -17.51 4.97
C PRO A 179 -2.18 -16.17 4.85
N GLY A 180 -2.52 -15.37 3.84
CA GLY A 180 -2.05 -13.99 3.70
C GLY A 180 -1.06 -13.71 2.56
N VAL A 181 -0.58 -14.73 1.83
CA VAL A 181 0.34 -14.55 0.69
C VAL A 181 -0.39 -13.96 -0.51
N LYS A 182 0.16 -12.89 -1.08
CA LYS A 182 -0.47 -12.09 -2.13
C LYS A 182 0.56 -11.63 -3.16
N ALA A 183 0.09 -11.11 -4.28
CA ALA A 183 0.88 -10.26 -5.16
C ALA A 183 0.05 -9.03 -5.53
N PHE A 184 0.70 -7.88 -5.73
CA PHE A 184 -0.03 -6.67 -6.09
C PHE A 184 0.75 -5.74 -7.01
N ILE A 185 -0.01 -4.93 -7.73
CA ILE A 185 0.46 -3.74 -8.42
C ILE A 185 -0.48 -2.59 -8.07
N ALA A 186 0.10 -1.47 -7.65
CA ALA A 186 -0.58 -0.18 -7.60
C ALA A 186 -0.03 0.71 -8.70
N PHE A 187 -0.90 1.43 -9.40
CA PHE A 187 -0.52 2.29 -10.50
C PHE A 187 -1.41 3.54 -10.55
N ALA A 188 -0.86 4.61 -11.12
CA ALA A 188 -1.52 5.91 -11.19
C ALA A 188 -1.01 6.68 -12.42
N ALA A 189 -1.49 7.91 -12.61
CA ALA A 189 -0.90 8.83 -13.58
C ALA A 189 0.63 8.94 -13.40
N ASN A 190 1.36 9.18 -14.48
CA ASN A 190 2.81 9.29 -14.42
C ASN A 190 3.27 10.37 -13.42
N GLY A 191 4.25 10.04 -12.57
CA GLY A 191 4.76 10.92 -11.52
C GLY A 191 3.87 11.04 -10.28
N ALA A 192 2.77 10.29 -10.18
CA ALA A 192 1.83 10.41 -9.07
C ALA A 192 2.35 9.90 -7.72
N PHE A 193 3.27 8.92 -7.74
CA PHE A 193 3.83 8.32 -6.53
C PHE A 193 4.98 9.17 -6.00
N LYS A 194 4.92 9.53 -4.72
CA LYS A 194 6.00 10.23 -4.03
C LYS A 194 7.22 9.31 -3.85
N GLU A 195 8.41 9.80 -4.18
CA GLU A 195 9.66 9.16 -3.77
C GLU A 195 9.84 9.32 -2.26
N LEU A 196 9.85 8.19 -1.55
CA LEU A 196 10.10 8.18 -0.10
C LEU A 196 11.58 8.48 0.17
N PRO A 197 11.89 9.34 1.17
CA PRO A 197 13.28 9.66 1.54
C PRO A 197 14.13 8.40 1.79
N LYS A 198 15.25 8.27 1.08
CA LYS A 198 16.13 7.09 1.15
C LYS A 198 16.82 6.92 2.51
N ASP A 199 16.97 8.01 3.25
CA ASP A 199 17.53 8.04 4.61
C ASP A 199 16.52 7.61 5.69
N ALA A 200 15.25 7.40 5.33
CA ALA A 200 14.22 6.90 6.24
C ALA A 200 14.40 5.42 6.62
N GLY A 201 15.32 4.71 5.95
CA GLY A 201 15.54 3.28 6.13
C GLY A 201 14.47 2.43 5.44
N LYS A 202 14.49 1.11 5.70
CA LYS A 202 13.56 0.16 5.06
C LYS A 202 12.11 0.29 5.56
N TYR A 203 11.91 0.75 6.79
CA TYR A 203 10.63 0.67 7.47
C TYR A 203 9.97 2.04 7.69
N TRP A 204 8.65 2.05 7.58
CA TRP A 204 7.78 3.20 7.80
C TRP A 204 6.71 2.83 8.83
N GLU A 205 6.44 3.74 9.76
CA GLU A 205 5.29 3.63 10.66
C GLU A 205 4.02 3.91 9.88
N ILE A 206 2.95 3.18 10.20
CA ILE A 206 1.64 3.32 9.56
C ILE A 206 0.56 3.50 10.61
N LEU A 207 -0.39 4.37 10.29
CA LEU A 207 -1.72 4.38 10.86
C LEU A 207 -2.71 4.37 9.70
N ALA A 208 -3.50 3.30 9.58
CA ALA A 208 -4.64 3.25 8.66
C ALA A 208 -5.91 2.95 9.47
N ALA A 209 -7.01 3.62 9.17
CA ALA A 209 -8.25 3.52 9.95
C ALA A 209 -9.44 4.07 9.16
N PRO A 210 -10.68 3.93 9.66
CA PRO A 210 -11.80 4.67 9.11
C PRO A 210 -11.55 6.17 9.32
N ASP A 211 -11.90 6.99 8.34
CA ASP A 211 -11.79 8.43 8.52
C ASP A 211 -12.81 8.90 9.57
N VAL A 212 -12.28 9.47 10.65
CA VAL A 212 -13.02 10.02 11.79
C VAL A 212 -12.51 11.41 12.17
N GLY A 213 -11.54 11.96 11.42
CA GLY A 213 -10.88 13.22 11.72
C GLY A 213 -9.94 13.16 12.94
N GLY A 214 -8.84 13.93 12.86
CA GLY A 214 -7.91 14.14 13.98
C GLY A 214 -7.09 12.91 14.40
N LEU A 215 -7.00 11.88 13.57
CA LEU A 215 -6.03 10.80 13.77
C LEU A 215 -4.61 11.30 13.48
N ASP A 216 -3.61 10.76 14.19
CA ASP A 216 -2.20 11.11 14.00
C ASP A 216 -1.30 9.91 14.27
N VAL A 217 -0.52 9.48 13.29
CA VAL A 217 0.38 8.31 13.39
C VAL A 217 1.43 8.45 14.50
N ARG A 218 1.79 9.68 14.87
CA ARG A 218 2.80 9.96 15.92
C ARG A 218 2.23 9.85 17.32
N LYS A 219 0.91 9.83 17.47
CA LYS A 219 0.26 9.67 18.78
C LYS A 219 0.34 8.22 19.24
N ASP A 220 0.12 8.05 20.55
CA ASP A 220 -0.12 6.74 21.12
C ASP A 220 -1.31 6.06 20.40
N PRO A 221 -1.19 4.78 19.99
CA PRO A 221 -2.26 4.02 19.35
C PRO A 221 -3.55 4.04 20.16
N LEU A 222 -3.48 4.03 21.49
CA LEU A 222 -4.64 4.11 22.39
C LEU A 222 -5.47 5.37 22.12
N ILE A 223 -4.82 6.51 21.88
CA ILE A 223 -5.52 7.77 21.60
C ILE A 223 -6.30 7.66 20.30
N ASN A 224 -5.69 7.07 19.27
CA ASN A 224 -6.34 6.88 17.97
C ASN A 224 -7.47 5.84 18.06
N ILE A 225 -7.27 4.74 18.80
CA ILE A 225 -8.30 3.73 19.07
C ILE A 225 -9.53 4.37 19.74
N HIS A 226 -9.34 5.14 20.80
CA HIS A 226 -10.43 5.84 21.49
C HIS A 226 -11.18 6.79 20.57
N ARG A 227 -10.45 7.52 19.69
CA ARG A 227 -11.07 8.42 18.70
C ARG A 227 -11.96 7.66 17.73
N VAL A 228 -11.47 6.55 17.17
CA VAL A 228 -12.25 5.72 16.24
C VAL A 228 -13.49 5.16 16.94
N ILE A 229 -13.36 4.57 18.12
CA ILE A 229 -14.47 4.00 18.90
C ILE A 229 -15.54 5.06 19.17
N THR A 230 -15.12 6.23 19.69
CA THR A 230 -16.02 7.32 20.05
C THR A 230 -16.73 7.90 18.84
N ALA A 231 -15.98 8.21 17.77
CA ALA A 231 -16.53 8.85 16.58
C ALA A 231 -17.44 7.93 15.77
N LYS A 232 -17.19 6.61 15.76
CA LYS A 232 -18.07 5.63 15.12
C LYS A 232 -19.23 5.18 16.00
N GLY A 233 -19.22 5.49 17.31
CA GLY A 233 -20.25 5.08 18.25
C GLY A 233 -20.34 3.56 18.40
N ILE A 234 -19.20 2.87 18.38
CA ILE A 234 -19.12 1.39 18.42
C ILE A 234 -18.63 0.91 19.78
N ARG A 235 -18.79 -0.39 20.06
CA ARG A 235 -18.16 -1.01 21.23
C ARG A 235 -16.69 -1.32 20.90
N PRO A 236 -15.78 -1.37 21.90
CA PRO A 236 -14.39 -1.71 21.66
C PRO A 236 -14.20 -3.02 20.88
N GLN A 237 -14.97 -4.07 21.16
CA GLN A 237 -14.88 -5.36 20.46
C GLN A 237 -15.28 -5.34 18.97
N ASP A 238 -15.96 -4.27 18.54
CA ASP A 238 -16.37 -4.03 17.16
C ASP A 238 -15.30 -3.25 16.37
N LEU A 239 -14.19 -2.88 17.02
CA LEU A 239 -12.97 -2.38 16.39
C LEU A 239 -11.90 -3.48 16.42
N ARG A 240 -11.46 -3.90 15.24
CA ARG A 240 -10.29 -4.74 15.04
C ARG A 240 -9.06 -3.87 14.92
N VAL A 241 -8.04 -4.12 15.73
CA VAL A 241 -6.72 -3.48 15.61
C VAL A 241 -5.75 -4.51 15.05
N VAL A 242 -5.17 -4.24 13.89
CA VAL A 242 -4.21 -5.12 13.22
C VAL A 242 -2.81 -4.52 13.37
N THR A 243 -1.83 -5.35 13.67
CA THR A 243 -0.42 -4.97 13.78
C THR A 243 0.46 -6.13 13.32
N LEU A 244 1.64 -5.84 12.78
CA LEU A 244 2.63 -6.91 12.60
C LEU A 244 3.13 -7.40 13.96
N ASP A 245 3.36 -8.71 14.07
CA ASP A 245 3.91 -9.33 15.24
C ASP A 245 5.42 -9.07 15.31
N ARG A 246 5.80 -8.16 16.20
CA ARG A 246 7.16 -7.78 16.53
C ARG A 246 7.32 -7.94 18.05
N PRO A 247 8.18 -8.86 18.54
CA PRO A 247 8.20 -9.33 19.93
C PRO A 247 8.03 -8.22 21.00
N ASP A 248 8.75 -7.11 20.85
CA ASP A 248 8.73 -6.03 21.86
C ASP A 248 7.51 -5.10 21.72
N ARG A 249 7.09 -4.77 20.50
CA ARG A 249 5.97 -3.85 20.25
C ARG A 249 4.61 -4.53 20.40
N THR A 250 4.50 -5.79 20.00
CA THR A 250 3.24 -6.54 20.11
C THR A 250 2.84 -6.69 21.57
N ALA A 251 3.79 -6.97 22.47
CA ALA A 251 3.51 -7.17 23.89
C ALA A 251 2.87 -5.93 24.53
N MET A 252 3.38 -4.73 24.21
CA MET A 252 2.80 -3.46 24.66
C MET A 252 1.39 -3.27 24.10
N HIS A 253 1.21 -3.40 22.78
CA HIS A 253 -0.11 -3.27 22.14
C HIS A 253 -1.13 -4.30 22.67
N MET A 254 -0.69 -5.50 23.05
CA MET A 254 -1.56 -6.55 23.61
C MET A 254 -2.07 -6.22 25.01
N GLN A 255 -1.26 -5.60 25.86
CA GLN A 255 -1.70 -5.19 27.20
C GLN A 255 -2.77 -4.09 27.09
N ASP A 256 -2.49 -3.09 26.27
CA ASP A 256 -3.35 -1.96 25.95
C ASP A 256 -4.69 -2.40 25.32
N ALA A 257 -4.61 -3.30 24.33
CA ALA A 257 -5.81 -3.84 23.69
C ALA A 257 -6.68 -4.63 24.65
N ARG A 258 -6.08 -5.44 25.55
CA ARG A 258 -6.80 -6.18 26.58
C ARG A 258 -7.49 -5.23 27.58
N ALA A 259 -6.84 -4.14 27.96
CA ALA A 259 -7.42 -3.15 28.86
C ALA A 259 -8.63 -2.42 28.23
N LEU A 260 -8.58 -2.15 26.92
CA LEU A 260 -9.67 -1.50 26.19
C LEU A 260 -10.78 -2.45 25.71
N GLY A 261 -10.50 -3.75 25.60
CA GLY A 261 -11.43 -4.74 25.06
C GLY A 261 -11.57 -4.72 23.54
N VAL A 262 -10.57 -4.22 22.80
CA VAL A 262 -10.55 -4.24 21.33
C VAL A 262 -10.10 -5.60 20.79
N ASP A 263 -10.51 -5.93 19.56
CA ASP A 263 -10.10 -7.17 18.87
C ASP A 263 -8.70 -6.98 18.25
N LEU A 264 -7.64 -7.22 19.03
CA LEU A 264 -6.26 -7.16 18.52
C LEU A 264 -5.90 -8.42 17.72
N ARG A 265 -5.42 -8.21 16.49
CA ARG A 265 -4.99 -9.25 15.56
C ARG A 265 -3.53 -9.04 15.13
N PRO A 266 -2.56 -9.62 15.85
CA PRO A 266 -1.18 -9.68 15.40
C PRO A 266 -1.08 -10.54 14.13
N MET A 267 -0.27 -10.09 13.17
CA MET A 267 0.02 -10.80 11.92
C MET A 267 1.52 -11.05 11.79
N GLU A 268 1.91 -12.25 11.38
CA GLU A 268 3.33 -12.58 11.14
C GLU A 268 3.94 -11.73 10.00
N ALA A 269 3.15 -11.45 8.96
CA ALA A 269 3.48 -10.59 7.82
C ALA A 269 2.20 -10.03 7.17
N GLY A 270 2.32 -8.99 6.33
CA GLY A 270 1.23 -8.50 5.48
C GLY A 270 0.39 -7.38 6.07
N ASP A 271 0.97 -6.18 6.24
CA ASP A 271 0.23 -5.01 6.73
C ASP A 271 -0.43 -4.18 5.61
N PHE A 272 -0.01 -4.36 4.36
CA PHE A 272 -0.58 -3.70 3.18
C PHE A 272 -2.08 -3.95 3.03
N PHE A 273 -2.47 -5.23 2.89
CA PHE A 273 -3.86 -5.57 2.58
C PHE A 273 -4.80 -5.23 3.75
N ALA A 274 -4.31 -5.38 4.99
CA ALA A 274 -5.03 -4.90 6.16
C ALA A 274 -5.23 -3.37 6.11
N ALA A 275 -4.21 -2.61 5.71
CA ALA A 275 -4.32 -1.17 5.59
C ALA A 275 -5.34 -0.78 4.52
N LEU A 276 -5.27 -1.41 3.34
CA LEU A 276 -6.22 -1.25 2.23
C LEU A 276 -7.68 -1.40 2.68
N MET A 277 -7.98 -2.38 3.53
CA MET A 277 -9.35 -2.66 4.00
C MET A 277 -9.82 -1.79 5.18
N SER A 278 -9.01 -0.84 5.68
CA SER A 278 -9.33 -0.06 6.88
C SER A 278 -10.40 1.03 6.69
N GLY A 279 -10.81 1.34 5.46
CA GLY A 279 -11.73 2.44 5.18
C GLY A 279 -13.19 2.19 5.61
N GLY A 280 -13.62 0.93 5.59
CA GLY A 280 -15.01 0.51 5.80
C GLY A 280 -15.18 -0.54 6.91
N LYS A 281 -16.38 -1.15 6.93
CA LYS A 281 -16.64 -2.35 7.75
C LYS A 281 -16.25 -3.59 6.96
N GLY A 282 -15.59 -4.53 7.63
CA GLY A 282 -15.37 -5.87 7.09
C GLY A 282 -16.68 -6.67 6.99
N ALA A 283 -16.62 -7.83 6.37
CA ALA A 283 -17.76 -8.75 6.22
C ALA A 283 -18.34 -9.22 7.57
N ASP A 284 -17.52 -9.24 8.62
CA ASP A 284 -17.94 -9.54 10.00
C ASP A 284 -18.58 -8.33 10.73
N GLY A 285 -18.78 -7.21 10.04
CA GLY A 285 -19.39 -5.99 10.55
C GLY A 285 -18.47 -5.12 11.41
N LYS A 286 -17.19 -5.51 11.57
CA LYS A 286 -16.22 -4.77 12.38
C LYS A 286 -15.52 -3.68 11.57
N TYR A 287 -15.16 -2.59 12.24
CA TYR A 287 -14.20 -1.64 11.69
C TYR A 287 -12.78 -2.16 11.91
N GLN A 288 -11.84 -1.72 11.07
CA GLN A 288 -10.44 -2.13 11.16
C GLN A 288 -9.52 -0.90 11.24
N MET A 289 -8.53 -0.99 12.11
CA MET A 289 -7.43 -0.02 12.22
C MET A 289 -6.10 -0.77 12.19
N VAL A 290 -5.16 -0.32 11.37
CA VAL A 290 -3.79 -0.85 11.29
C VAL A 290 -2.84 0.12 11.97
N VAL A 291 -1.98 -0.42 12.84
CA VAL A 291 -0.86 0.29 13.46
C VAL A 291 0.40 -0.54 13.40
N GLY A 292 1.57 0.10 13.40
CA GLY A 292 2.87 -0.57 13.45
C GLY A 292 3.78 -0.07 12.34
N SER A 293 4.72 -0.91 11.90
CA SER A 293 5.69 -0.54 10.87
C SER A 293 5.93 -1.64 9.84
N GLY A 294 6.15 -1.23 8.59
CA GLY A 294 6.33 -2.13 7.44
C GLY A 294 7.14 -1.48 6.31
N GLY A 295 7.30 -2.17 5.18
CA GLY A 295 8.05 -1.69 4.02
C GLY A 295 7.41 -0.48 3.33
N GLY A 296 8.21 0.28 2.58
CA GLY A 296 7.78 1.48 1.85
C GLY A 296 6.81 1.23 0.69
N PRO A 297 7.08 0.28 -0.23
CA PRO A 297 6.19 -0.05 -1.35
C PRO A 297 4.76 -0.37 -0.91
N GLU A 298 4.61 -1.12 0.17
CA GLU A 298 3.34 -1.50 0.80
C GLU A 298 2.57 -0.26 1.27
N LYS A 299 3.26 0.76 1.77
CA LYS A 299 2.64 2.03 2.17
C LYS A 299 2.16 2.84 0.99
N LEU A 300 2.96 2.89 -0.08
CA LEU A 300 2.57 3.57 -1.32
C LEU A 300 1.35 2.89 -1.96
N ALA A 301 1.30 1.56 -1.96
CA ALA A 301 0.16 0.82 -2.48
C ALA A 301 -1.10 0.97 -1.61
N ALA A 302 -0.99 0.93 -0.29
CA ALA A 302 -2.13 1.18 0.60
C ALA A 302 -2.64 2.62 0.47
N ALA A 303 -1.73 3.59 0.32
CA ALA A 303 -2.08 4.98 0.06
C ALA A 303 -2.78 5.15 -1.30
N ALA A 304 -2.34 4.45 -2.34
CA ALA A 304 -3.02 4.42 -3.64
C ALA A 304 -4.47 3.92 -3.49
N ALA A 305 -4.68 2.82 -2.78
CA ALA A 305 -6.02 2.27 -2.57
C ALA A 305 -6.95 3.22 -1.79
N MET A 306 -6.44 3.85 -0.72
CA MET A 306 -7.16 4.86 0.07
C MET A 306 -7.51 6.10 -0.78
N SER A 307 -6.55 6.58 -1.57
CA SER A 307 -6.75 7.73 -2.46
C SER A 307 -7.70 7.44 -3.62
N ALA A 308 -7.69 6.22 -4.17
CA ALA A 308 -8.58 5.81 -5.25
C ALA A 308 -10.02 5.61 -4.78
N SER A 309 -10.21 4.80 -3.73
CA SER A 309 -11.55 4.49 -3.19
C SER A 309 -12.22 5.69 -2.53
N GLY A 310 -11.43 6.66 -2.04
CA GLY A 310 -11.93 7.77 -1.23
C GLY A 310 -12.45 7.33 0.14
N GLU A 311 -12.11 6.11 0.56
CA GLU A 311 -12.52 5.54 1.84
C GLU A 311 -11.34 5.47 2.80
N GLY A 312 -11.56 5.91 4.03
CA GLY A 312 -10.60 5.75 5.11
C GLY A 312 -9.60 6.89 5.26
N PHE A 313 -8.70 6.67 6.20
CA PHE A 313 -7.61 7.56 6.57
C PHE A 313 -6.34 6.72 6.62
N MET A 314 -5.25 7.28 6.10
CA MET A 314 -3.93 6.70 6.28
C MET A 314 -2.87 7.78 6.40
N GLN A 315 -1.96 7.57 7.36
CA GLN A 315 -0.74 8.32 7.54
C GLN A 315 0.46 7.39 7.69
N VAL A 316 1.61 7.88 7.24
CA VAL A 316 2.91 7.28 7.52
C VAL A 316 3.91 8.31 7.97
N THR A 317 4.94 7.85 8.66
CA THR A 317 6.11 8.63 9.04
C THR A 317 7.33 7.73 9.11
N LYS A 318 8.53 8.33 9.06
CA LYS A 318 9.79 7.62 9.25
C LYS A 318 9.74 6.77 10.53
N TYR A 319 10.18 5.52 10.42
CA TYR A 319 10.30 4.64 11.58
C TYR A 319 11.37 5.13 12.54
N THR A 320 11.02 5.17 13.82
CA THR A 320 11.98 5.37 14.91
C THR A 320 11.65 4.40 16.05
N PRO A 321 12.66 3.79 16.69
CA PRO A 321 12.45 3.01 17.90
C PRO A 321 12.01 3.89 19.09
N ASN A 322 12.29 5.20 19.05
CA ASN A 322 11.94 6.15 20.10
C ASN A 322 10.70 6.98 19.70
N ARG A 323 9.57 6.77 20.39
CA ARG A 323 8.32 7.49 20.11
C ARG A 323 8.41 9.00 20.28
N GLU A 324 9.26 9.51 21.18
CA GLU A 324 9.36 10.97 21.38
C GLU A 324 9.97 11.67 20.16
N GLU A 325 10.94 11.03 19.51
CA GLU A 325 11.56 11.54 18.27
C GLU A 325 10.57 11.59 17.10
N MET A 326 9.54 10.73 17.14
CA MET A 326 8.52 10.65 16.09
C MET A 326 7.75 11.96 15.93
N TRP A 327 7.69 12.81 16.98
CA TRP A 327 7.01 14.10 16.91
C TRP A 327 7.68 15.08 15.95
N GLY A 328 9.00 14.97 15.78
CA GLY A 328 9.79 15.78 14.85
C GLY A 328 9.78 15.27 13.42
N ASN A 329 9.24 14.07 13.17
CA ASN A 329 9.21 13.50 11.84
C ASN A 329 8.10 14.13 10.98
N GLU A 330 8.39 14.22 9.68
CA GLU A 330 7.38 14.56 8.68
C GLU A 330 6.34 13.44 8.57
N VAL A 331 5.07 13.83 8.43
CA VAL A 331 3.95 12.92 8.28
C VAL A 331 3.37 13.07 6.89
N TYR A 332 3.20 11.95 6.20
CA TYR A 332 2.56 11.91 4.90
C TYR A 332 1.21 11.20 5.01
N GLY A 333 0.14 11.89 4.62
CA GLY A 333 -1.16 11.27 4.38
C GLY A 333 -1.18 10.54 3.04
N HIS A 334 -2.18 9.68 2.83
CA HIS A 334 -2.33 8.94 1.58
C HIS A 334 -2.35 9.80 0.31
N ARG A 335 -2.88 11.05 0.38
CA ARG A 335 -2.86 12.01 -0.74
C ARG A 335 -1.51 12.71 -0.96
N ASP A 336 -0.69 12.79 0.09
CA ASP A 336 0.69 13.28 -0.02
C ASP A 336 1.60 12.22 -0.68
N LEU A 337 1.28 10.94 -0.47
CA LEU A 337 2.00 9.81 -1.05
C LEU A 337 1.60 9.52 -2.50
N VAL A 338 0.33 9.71 -2.85
CA VAL A 338 -0.22 9.48 -4.19
C VAL A 338 -1.03 10.69 -4.62
N SER A 339 -0.40 11.58 -5.37
CA SER A 339 -0.97 12.84 -5.83
C SER A 339 -1.53 12.71 -7.25
N ALA A 340 -2.68 12.05 -7.36
CA ALA A 340 -3.40 11.89 -8.62
C ALA A 340 -4.92 11.92 -8.42
N SER A 341 -5.65 12.09 -9.52
CA SER A 341 -7.11 12.00 -9.53
C SER A 341 -7.54 10.55 -9.35
N ALA A 342 -8.59 10.31 -8.56
CA ALA A 342 -9.03 8.97 -8.19
C ALA A 342 -9.30 8.06 -9.40
N ASP A 343 -9.83 8.60 -10.51
CA ASP A 343 -10.08 7.86 -11.77
C ASP A 343 -8.83 7.51 -12.59
N THR A 344 -7.64 7.83 -12.08
CA THR A 344 -6.38 7.42 -12.69
C THR A 344 -5.62 6.41 -11.86
N ILE A 345 -6.06 6.15 -10.62
CA ILE A 345 -5.41 5.29 -9.65
C ILE A 345 -6.11 3.93 -9.62
N GLY A 346 -5.33 2.86 -9.73
CA GLY A 346 -5.79 1.49 -9.58
C GLY A 346 -4.84 0.68 -8.70
N VAL A 347 -5.39 -0.19 -7.86
CA VAL A 347 -4.64 -1.18 -7.10
C VAL A 347 -5.26 -2.55 -7.35
N VAL A 348 -4.47 -3.49 -7.84
CA VAL A 348 -4.89 -4.86 -8.09
C VAL A 348 -4.08 -5.78 -7.19
N VAL A 349 -4.79 -6.61 -6.42
CA VAL A 349 -4.22 -7.59 -5.50
C VAL A 349 -4.76 -8.96 -5.86
N VAL A 350 -3.90 -9.95 -6.04
CA VAL A 350 -4.31 -11.36 -6.19
C VAL A 350 -3.98 -12.14 -4.93
N HIS A 351 -4.86 -13.07 -4.57
CA HIS A 351 -4.71 -13.92 -3.38
C HIS A 351 -4.05 -15.24 -3.79
N ILE A 352 -2.83 -15.47 -3.30
CA ILE A 352 -2.08 -16.70 -3.57
C ILE A 352 -2.46 -17.76 -2.54
N THR A 353 -2.55 -17.37 -1.27
CA THR A 353 -3.13 -18.18 -0.19
C THR A 353 -4.37 -17.50 0.37
N ASP A 354 -5.16 -18.23 1.16
CA ASP A 354 -6.42 -17.71 1.71
C ASP A 354 -6.19 -16.41 2.49
N ASP A 355 -7.14 -15.49 2.43
CA ASP A 355 -7.11 -14.31 3.27
C ASP A 355 -7.44 -14.66 4.73
N PRO A 356 -6.69 -14.14 5.72
CA PRO A 356 -6.93 -14.46 7.13
C PRO A 356 -8.20 -13.80 7.71
N PHE A 357 -8.77 -12.80 7.02
CA PHE A 357 -9.88 -11.99 7.54
C PHE A 357 -11.14 -12.03 6.68
N ILE A 358 -11.00 -12.32 5.38
CA ILE A 358 -12.11 -12.37 4.42
C ILE A 358 -12.21 -13.81 3.88
N PRO A 359 -13.05 -14.67 4.50
CA PRO A 359 -13.10 -16.10 4.19
C PRO A 359 -13.42 -16.43 2.73
N GLU A 360 -14.08 -15.53 2.01
CA GLU A 360 -14.47 -15.65 0.60
C GLU A 360 -13.28 -15.48 -0.36
N LEU A 361 -12.19 -14.84 0.09
CA LEU A 361 -10.99 -14.63 -0.71
C LEU A 361 -10.07 -15.84 -0.57
N LYS A 362 -10.29 -16.82 -1.44
CA LYS A 362 -9.53 -18.07 -1.47
C LYS A 362 -8.22 -17.91 -2.25
N GLY A 363 -7.18 -18.53 -1.73
CA GLY A 363 -5.93 -18.73 -2.46
C GLY A 363 -6.09 -19.74 -3.60
N VAL A 364 -5.05 -19.84 -4.42
CA VAL A 364 -5.00 -20.79 -5.52
C VAL A 364 -5.08 -22.23 -4.99
N ARG A 365 -5.82 -23.08 -5.73
CA ARG A 365 -5.94 -24.51 -5.45
C ARG A 365 -5.27 -25.32 -6.56
N PRO A 366 -4.61 -26.44 -6.25
CA PRO A 366 -3.98 -27.28 -7.26
C PRO A 366 -4.97 -27.70 -8.34
N GLY A 367 -4.60 -27.51 -9.60
CA GLY A 367 -5.44 -27.83 -10.77
C GLY A 367 -6.56 -26.83 -11.07
N SER A 368 -6.74 -25.79 -10.25
CA SER A 368 -7.66 -24.67 -10.53
C SER A 368 -6.97 -23.61 -11.39
N ASP A 369 -7.73 -23.00 -12.30
CA ASP A 369 -7.37 -21.77 -13.02
C ASP A 369 -8.00 -20.52 -12.39
N LEU A 370 -8.86 -20.69 -11.39
CA LEU A 370 -9.52 -19.59 -10.67
C LEU A 370 -8.54 -18.87 -9.73
N VAL A 371 -8.57 -17.54 -9.81
CA VAL A 371 -7.83 -16.63 -8.94
C VAL A 371 -8.80 -15.60 -8.37
N HIS A 372 -8.81 -15.46 -7.04
CA HIS A 372 -9.52 -14.36 -6.38
C HIS A 372 -8.62 -13.13 -6.35
N ALA A 373 -9.22 -11.97 -6.61
CA ALA A 373 -8.54 -10.69 -6.61
C ALA A 373 -9.36 -9.62 -5.87
N THR A 374 -8.67 -8.62 -5.37
CA THR A 374 -9.24 -7.38 -4.85
C THR A 374 -8.75 -6.23 -5.71
N ILE A 375 -9.68 -5.40 -6.19
CA ILE A 375 -9.40 -4.20 -6.96
C ILE A 375 -9.86 -3.00 -6.13
N ALA A 376 -9.00 -2.01 -5.96
CA ALA A 376 -9.35 -0.72 -5.38
C ALA A 376 -9.14 0.38 -6.42
N ASP A 377 -10.23 1.07 -6.74
CA ASP A 377 -10.28 2.14 -7.74
C ASP A 377 -11.34 3.19 -7.34
N HIS A 378 -11.62 4.17 -8.21
CA HIS A 378 -12.62 5.21 -7.97
C HIS A 378 -14.07 4.72 -7.71
N ARG A 379 -14.38 3.46 -8.03
CA ARG A 379 -15.66 2.79 -7.76
C ARG A 379 -15.69 2.14 -6.38
N GLY A 380 -14.60 2.24 -5.61
CA GLY A 380 -14.43 1.63 -4.30
C GLY A 380 -13.59 0.35 -4.35
N ILE A 381 -13.71 -0.47 -3.30
CA ILE A 381 -13.01 -1.75 -3.19
C ILE A 381 -13.95 -2.88 -3.63
N ARG A 382 -13.51 -3.70 -4.58
CA ARG A 382 -14.28 -4.80 -5.15
C ARG A 382 -13.49 -6.10 -5.09
N HIS A 383 -14.19 -7.18 -4.83
CA HIS A 383 -13.64 -8.54 -4.91
C HIS A 383 -14.13 -9.20 -6.18
N VAL A 384 -13.22 -9.77 -6.96
CA VAL A 384 -13.53 -10.43 -8.23
C VAL A 384 -12.87 -11.80 -8.28
N THR A 385 -13.43 -12.69 -9.09
CA THR A 385 -12.81 -13.96 -9.44
C THR A 385 -12.53 -13.94 -10.94
N THR A 386 -11.30 -14.30 -11.31
CA THR A 386 -10.88 -14.38 -12.71
C THR A 386 -10.29 -15.75 -13.02
N GLN A 387 -10.26 -16.12 -14.29
CA GLN A 387 -9.54 -17.28 -14.79
C GLN A 387 -8.15 -16.83 -15.26
N GLY A 388 -7.11 -17.28 -14.57
CA GLY A 388 -5.73 -17.02 -14.96
C GLY A 388 -5.22 -18.02 -15.99
N LYS A 389 -4.12 -17.65 -16.66
CA LYS A 389 -3.41 -18.55 -17.59
C LYS A 389 -1.96 -18.69 -17.16
N ILE A 390 -1.47 -19.92 -17.08
CA ILE A 390 -0.04 -20.18 -16.92
C ILE A 390 0.61 -20.11 -18.30
N ILE A 391 1.36 -19.05 -18.57
CA ILE A 391 2.08 -18.89 -19.84
C ILE A 391 3.42 -19.65 -19.77
N GLY A 392 3.49 -20.76 -20.51
CA GLY A 392 4.72 -21.54 -20.75
C GLY A 392 5.05 -22.57 -19.65
N LYS A 393 5.47 -23.77 -20.07
CA LYS A 393 6.16 -24.76 -19.22
C LYS A 393 7.65 -24.44 -19.15
#